data_AF-A0A0F3KYV5-F1
#
_entry.id   AF-A0A0F3KYV5-F1
#
_cell.length_a   1.000
_cell.length_b   1.000
_cell.length_c   1.000
_cell.angle_alpha   90.00
_cell.angle_beta   90.00
_cell.angle_gamma   90.00
#
_symmetry.space_group_name_H-M   'P 1'
#
loop_
_entity.id
_entity.type
_entity.pdbx_description
1 polymer ?
#
loop_
_entity_poly.entity_id
_entity_poly.type
_entity_poly.pdbx_seq_one_letter_code
_entity_poly.pdbx_strand_id
1 'polypeptide(L)'
;MDHDDTPARRPLFTRLRERLVSRGAAHVDLLAGLIVATPGGFRMREVPLARVSRVEAGNRDSGSDSWDTVFLFFHVDDDETLVLSEADKGFKQLVADLRETFPGIEGWESAIPPVKFQLTSVDLWRRDVAEAPESTDPPEPPDRL
;
A
#
# COMPACT_ATOMS: atom_id res chain seq x y z
N MET A 1 -7.24 35.92 -40.73
CA MET A 1 -7.64 34.52 -40.97
C MET A 1 -6.48 33.67 -40.49
N ASP A 2 -6.63 33.26 -39.25
CA ASP A 2 -5.76 32.42 -38.44
C ASP A 2 -5.64 30.99 -38.98
N HIS A 3 -4.46 30.40 -38.86
CA HIS A 3 -4.16 29.12 -38.18
C HIS A 3 -2.83 28.59 -38.70
N ASP A 4 -1.75 28.95 -38.00
CA ASP A 4 -0.46 28.29 -38.11
C ASP A 4 -0.47 27.13 -37.09
N ASP A 5 -0.94 25.96 -37.52
CA ASP A 5 -1.04 24.76 -36.68
C ASP A 5 0.32 24.06 -36.64
N THR A 6 1.19 24.54 -35.75
CA THR A 6 2.47 23.88 -35.45
C THR A 6 2.24 22.87 -34.31
N PRO A 7 2.48 21.56 -34.48
CA PRO A 7 2.37 20.62 -33.38
C PRO A 7 3.41 20.95 -32.32
N ALA A 8 2.96 21.45 -31.17
CA ALA A 8 3.79 21.80 -30.03
C ALA A 8 4.66 20.60 -29.64
N ARG A 9 5.94 20.64 -30.01
CA ARG A 9 6.99 19.74 -29.54
C ARG A 9 7.08 19.88 -28.03
N ARG A 10 6.40 18.99 -27.30
CA ARG A 10 6.52 18.88 -25.84
C ARG A 10 8.01 18.70 -25.49
N PRO A 11 8.59 19.53 -24.61
CA PRO A 11 10.03 19.52 -24.37
C PRO A 11 10.45 18.20 -23.73
N LEU A 12 11.51 17.58 -24.28
CA LEU A 12 12.11 16.32 -23.80
C LEU A 12 12.47 16.34 -22.31
N PHE A 13 12.68 17.53 -21.74
CA PHE A 13 12.94 17.74 -20.32
C PHE A 13 11.77 17.37 -19.41
N THR A 14 10.51 17.45 -19.87
CA THR A 14 9.35 16.99 -19.09
C THR A 14 9.37 15.47 -18.93
N ARG A 15 9.73 14.73 -19.99
CA ARG A 15 9.91 13.27 -19.94
C ARG A 15 11.11 12.85 -19.08
N LEU A 16 12.16 13.68 -19.03
CA LEU A 16 13.32 13.41 -18.19
C LEU A 16 13.02 13.69 -16.71
N ARG A 17 12.25 14.74 -16.40
CA ARG A 17 11.72 14.99 -15.05
C ARG A 17 10.74 13.90 -14.61
N GLU A 18 9.86 13.41 -15.50
CA GLU A 18 8.97 12.26 -15.25
C GLU A 18 9.74 10.95 -15.02
N ARG A 19 10.91 10.76 -15.65
CA ARG A 19 11.82 9.64 -15.35
C ARG A 19 12.68 9.85 -14.10
N LEU A 20 12.78 11.09 -13.60
CA LEU A 20 13.57 11.48 -12.42
C LEU A 20 12.73 11.79 -11.17
N VAL A 21 11.39 11.73 -11.23
CA VAL A 21 10.58 11.36 -10.06
C VAL A 21 10.85 9.87 -9.87
N SER A 22 12.01 9.57 -9.28
CA SER A 22 12.57 8.23 -9.14
C SER A 22 11.49 7.27 -8.68
N ARG A 23 11.14 6.30 -9.54
CA ARG A 23 10.33 5.14 -9.16
C ARG A 23 10.88 4.63 -7.84
N GLY A 24 10.03 4.54 -6.82
CA GLY A 24 10.45 4.01 -5.54
C GLY A 24 11.03 2.61 -5.74
N ALA A 25 11.89 2.17 -4.83
CA ALA A 25 12.33 0.79 -4.79
C ALA A 25 11.84 0.16 -3.50
N ALA A 26 11.32 -1.06 -3.59
CA ALA A 26 10.91 -1.82 -2.42
C ALA A 26 11.41 -3.25 -2.53
N HIS A 27 11.92 -3.77 -1.42
CA HIS A 27 12.31 -5.18 -1.30
C HIS A 27 12.10 -5.65 0.14
N VAL A 28 12.19 -6.96 0.33
CA VAL A 28 12.10 -7.58 1.64
C VAL A 28 13.48 -8.07 2.04
N ASP A 29 13.90 -7.74 3.26
CA ASP A 29 14.98 -8.44 3.93
C ASP A 29 14.34 -9.52 4.81
N LEU A 30 14.28 -10.75 4.28
CA LEU A 30 13.68 -11.88 4.98
C LEU A 30 14.48 -12.32 6.22
N LEU A 31 15.81 -12.10 6.21
CA LEU A 31 16.65 -12.46 7.35
C LEU A 31 16.43 -11.49 8.51
N ALA A 32 16.27 -10.20 8.21
CA ALA A 32 15.96 -9.18 9.20
C ALA A 32 14.46 -9.08 9.54
N GLY A 33 13.58 -9.66 8.72
CA GLY A 33 12.13 -9.55 8.87
C GLY A 33 11.62 -8.13 8.61
N LEU A 34 12.16 -7.46 7.58
CA LEU A 34 11.90 -6.04 7.28
C LEU A 34 11.39 -5.85 5.84
N ILE A 35 10.45 -4.91 5.67
CA ILE A 35 10.17 -4.28 4.38
C ILE A 35 11.05 -3.04 4.29
N VAL A 36 11.86 -2.95 3.22
CA VAL A 36 12.72 -1.80 2.97
C VAL A 36 12.20 -1.05 1.76
N ALA A 37 11.71 0.17 1.98
CA ALA A 37 11.15 1.05 0.97
C ALA A 37 12.03 2.28 0.79
N THR A 38 12.33 2.63 -0.45
CA THR A 38 13.02 3.86 -0.84
C THR A 38 12.10 4.65 -1.78
N PRO A 39 11.07 5.33 -1.26
CA PRO A 39 10.31 6.30 -2.04
C PRO A 39 11.29 7.39 -2.50
N GLY A 40 11.20 7.78 -3.76
CA GLY A 40 12.19 8.64 -4.41
C GLY A 40 12.77 9.79 -3.58
N GLY A 41 14.08 10.05 -3.71
CA GLY A 41 14.75 11.18 -3.04
C GLY A 41 15.52 10.84 -1.74
N PHE A 42 16.22 9.71 -1.71
CA PHE A 42 17.18 9.30 -0.65
C PHE A 42 16.59 9.03 0.75
N ARG A 43 15.26 8.99 0.91
CA ARG A 43 14.65 8.57 2.18
C ARG A 43 14.40 7.07 2.13
N MET A 44 15.10 6.34 3.00
CA MET A 44 14.85 4.93 3.24
C MET A 44 13.92 4.79 4.44
N ARG A 45 12.95 3.88 4.33
CA ARG A 45 12.04 3.52 5.39
C ARG A 45 12.07 2.01 5.56
N GLU A 46 12.27 1.57 6.79
CA GLU A 46 12.28 0.17 7.18
C GLU A 46 11.07 -0.11 8.07
N VAL A 47 10.30 -1.13 7.71
CA VAL A 47 9.10 -1.54 8.46
C VAL A 47 9.26 -2.99 8.89
N PRO A 48 9.31 -3.28 10.20
CA PRO A 48 9.29 -4.65 10.68
C PRO A 48 7.99 -5.36 10.33
N LEU A 49 8.10 -6.56 9.76
CA LEU A 49 6.95 -7.38 9.37
C LEU A 49 6.02 -7.66 10.57
N ALA A 50 6.60 -7.88 11.74
CA ALA A 50 5.88 -8.12 12.98
C ALA A 50 5.06 -6.92 13.48
N ARG A 51 5.28 -5.71 12.95
CA ARG A 51 4.50 -4.51 13.30
C ARG A 51 3.39 -4.22 12.30
N VAL A 52 3.30 -4.94 11.18
CA VAL A 52 2.19 -4.78 10.23
C VAL A 52 0.94 -5.42 10.81
N SER A 53 -0.12 -4.65 11.04
CA SER A 53 -1.40 -5.14 11.55
C SER A 53 -2.44 -5.38 10.47
N ARG A 54 -2.28 -4.77 9.30
CA ARG A 54 -3.20 -4.93 8.17
C ARG A 54 -2.49 -4.63 6.86
N VAL A 55 -2.81 -5.41 5.83
CA VAL A 55 -2.40 -5.18 4.44
C VAL A 55 -3.65 -4.97 3.61
N GLU A 56 -3.68 -3.85 2.92
CA GLU A 56 -4.78 -3.42 2.06
C GLU A 56 -4.23 -3.12 0.66
N ALA A 57 -5.00 -3.45 -0.37
CA ALA A 57 -4.74 -2.99 -1.73
C ALA A 57 -5.82 -2.00 -2.16
N GLY A 58 -5.42 -0.92 -2.83
CA GLY A 58 -6.37 0.06 -3.33
C GLY A 58 -5.73 1.03 -4.31
N ASN A 59 -6.55 1.86 -4.93
CA ASN A 59 -6.09 2.98 -5.76
C ASN A 59 -6.29 4.32 -5.03
N ARG A 60 -5.79 5.42 -5.60
CA ARG A 60 -5.88 6.76 -5.00
C ARG A 60 -6.41 7.79 -5.99
N ASP A 61 -7.10 8.80 -5.48
CA ASP A 61 -7.56 9.99 -6.21
C ASP A 61 -6.43 11.03 -6.44
N SER A 62 -5.19 10.73 -6.03
CA SER A 62 -4.11 11.72 -6.06
C SER A 62 -3.47 11.86 -7.46
N GLY A 63 -4.11 12.63 -8.35
CA GLY A 63 -3.54 13.11 -9.62
C GLY A 63 -4.07 12.44 -10.89
N SER A 64 -3.58 12.87 -12.06
CA SER A 64 -4.06 12.40 -13.37
C SER A 64 -3.79 10.92 -13.65
N ASP A 65 -2.84 10.30 -12.94
CA ASP A 65 -2.30 8.96 -13.24
C ASP A 65 -2.54 7.91 -12.13
N SER A 66 -3.18 8.28 -11.01
CA SER A 66 -3.31 7.40 -9.83
C SER A 66 -4.52 6.46 -9.87
N TRP A 67 -5.41 6.64 -10.84
CA TRP A 67 -6.66 5.87 -10.98
C TRP A 67 -6.45 4.45 -11.50
N ASP A 68 -5.44 4.28 -12.36
CA ASP A 68 -5.07 3.01 -13.00
C ASP A 68 -3.92 2.32 -12.24
N THR A 69 -3.44 2.91 -11.12
CA THR A 69 -2.31 2.38 -10.35
C THR A 69 -2.80 1.75 -9.04
N VAL A 70 -2.42 0.50 -8.80
CA VAL A 70 -2.65 -0.16 -7.50
C VAL A 70 -1.54 0.19 -6.51
N PHE A 71 -1.94 0.43 -5.27
CA PHE A 71 -1.07 0.62 -4.13
C PHE A 71 -1.32 -0.44 -3.08
N LEU A 72 -0.24 -0.93 -2.45
CA LEU A 72 -0.30 -1.68 -1.21
C LEU A 72 -0.12 -0.73 -0.03
N PHE A 73 -1.00 -0.87 0.95
CA PHE A 73 -1.03 -0.12 2.19
C PHE A 73 -0.73 -1.10 3.33
N PHE A 74 0.46 -0.98 3.91
CA PHE A 74 0.87 -1.70 5.11
C PHE A 74 0.59 -0.82 6.32
N HIS A 75 -0.49 -1.12 7.04
CA HIS A 75 -0.83 -0.42 8.27
C HIS A 75 0.08 -0.95 9.38
N VAL A 76 0.80 -0.05 10.04
CA VAL A 76 1.86 -0.38 11.01
C VAL A 76 1.41 0.08 12.40
N ASP A 77 1.58 -0.77 13.40
CA ASP A 77 1.24 -0.47 14.78
C ASP A 77 2.03 0.76 15.28
N ASP A 78 1.31 1.77 15.76
CA ASP A 78 1.86 3.03 16.30
C ASP A 78 2.79 3.80 15.33
N ASP A 79 2.60 3.64 14.03
CA ASP A 79 3.41 4.27 12.98
C ASP A 79 2.53 4.65 11.76
N GLU A 80 3.09 5.41 10.82
CA GLU A 80 2.38 5.78 9.60
C GLU A 80 2.18 4.55 8.70
N THR A 81 1.13 4.54 7.88
CA THR A 81 0.97 3.50 6.85
C THR A 81 2.13 3.55 5.86
N LEU A 82 2.78 2.42 5.59
CA LEU A 82 3.72 2.29 4.48
C LEU A 82 2.95 2.03 3.20
N VAL A 83 3.26 2.79 2.15
CA VAL A 83 2.54 2.77 0.89
C VAL A 83 3.52 2.44 -0.22
N LEU A 84 3.24 1.37 -0.96
CA LEU A 84 4.04 0.93 -2.10
C LEU A 84 3.18 0.92 -3.35
N SER A 85 3.71 1.42 -4.45
CA SER A 85 3.03 1.40 -5.76
C SER A 85 3.40 0.14 -6.52
N GLU A 86 2.48 -0.41 -7.32
CA GLU A 86 2.81 -1.46 -8.28
C GLU A 86 3.88 -1.05 -9.30
N ALA A 87 4.06 0.26 -9.51
CA ALA A 87 5.08 0.83 -10.39
C ALA A 87 6.47 0.90 -9.75
N ASP A 88 6.58 0.63 -8.44
CA ASP A 88 7.86 0.62 -7.73
C ASP A 88 8.73 -0.56 -8.16
N LYS A 89 10.04 -0.33 -8.23
CA LYS A 89 11.00 -1.37 -8.56
C LYS A 89 11.01 -2.42 -7.44
N GLY A 90 10.80 -3.68 -7.81
CA GLY A 90 10.82 -4.81 -6.88
C GLY A 90 9.45 -5.19 -6.32
N PHE A 91 8.38 -4.44 -6.63
CA PHE A 91 7.04 -4.69 -6.11
C PHE A 91 6.57 -6.14 -6.24
N LYS A 92 6.62 -6.73 -7.45
CA LYS A 92 6.16 -8.11 -7.67
C LYS A 92 6.99 -9.14 -6.90
N GLN A 93 8.30 -8.91 -6.77
CA GLN A 93 9.18 -9.80 -6.00
C GLN A 93 8.84 -9.69 -4.50
N LEU A 94 8.64 -8.47 -4.00
CA LEU A 94 8.21 -8.22 -2.63
C LEU A 94 6.89 -8.93 -2.31
N VAL A 95 5.90 -8.86 -3.20
CA VAL A 95 4.63 -9.59 -3.01
C VAL A 95 4.87 -11.10 -2.90
N ALA A 96 5.71 -11.66 -3.78
CA ALA A 96 6.04 -13.08 -3.76
C ALA A 96 6.76 -13.50 -2.46
N ASP A 97 7.70 -12.67 -1.98
CA ASP A 97 8.46 -12.92 -0.76
C ASP A 97 7.57 -12.83 0.50
N LEU A 98 6.55 -11.97 0.48
CA LEU A 98 5.66 -11.74 1.63
C LEU A 98 4.48 -12.70 1.72
N ARG A 99 4.22 -13.54 0.72
CA ARG A 99 3.03 -14.42 0.68
C ARG A 99 2.90 -15.33 1.91
N GLU A 100 4.03 -15.77 2.47
CA GLU A 100 4.05 -16.64 3.65
C GLU A 100 3.80 -15.86 4.94
N THR A 101 4.17 -14.59 4.97
CA THR A 101 3.98 -13.70 6.14
C THR A 101 2.57 -13.10 6.15
N PHE A 102 2.06 -12.71 4.99
CA PHE A 102 0.73 -12.12 4.82
C PHE A 102 -0.06 -12.95 3.78
N PRO A 103 -0.65 -14.09 4.18
CA PRO A 103 -1.48 -14.90 3.30
C PRO A 103 -2.60 -14.05 2.67
N GLY A 104 -2.74 -14.12 1.34
CA GLY A 104 -3.71 -13.31 0.59
C GLY A 104 -3.14 -12.04 -0.06
N ILE A 105 -1.90 -11.64 0.26
CA ILE A 105 -1.25 -10.46 -0.37
C ILE A 105 -1.14 -10.59 -1.90
N GLU A 106 -1.08 -11.80 -2.43
CA GLU A 106 -1.07 -12.09 -3.87
C GLU A 106 -2.35 -11.65 -4.59
N GLY A 107 -3.46 -11.48 -3.87
CA GLY A 107 -4.74 -11.01 -4.38
C GLY A 107 -4.81 -9.50 -4.64
N TRP A 108 -3.70 -8.77 -4.57
CA TRP A 108 -3.66 -7.31 -4.72
C TRP A 108 -4.27 -6.80 -6.04
N GLU A 109 -4.22 -7.58 -7.12
CA GLU A 109 -4.83 -7.24 -8.41
C GLU A 109 -6.36 -7.12 -8.33
N SER A 110 -7.00 -7.71 -7.31
CA SER A 110 -8.45 -7.54 -7.08
C SER A 110 -8.85 -6.10 -6.73
N ALA A 111 -7.87 -5.28 -6.32
CA ALA A 111 -8.08 -3.86 -6.10
C ALA A 111 -7.99 -3.03 -7.38
N ILE A 112 -7.72 -3.62 -8.55
CA ILE A 112 -7.82 -2.94 -9.84
C ILE A 112 -9.31 -2.66 -10.11
N PRO A 113 -9.72 -1.39 -10.23
CA PRO A 113 -11.12 -1.08 -10.42
C PRO A 113 -11.59 -1.57 -11.81
N PRO A 114 -12.81 -2.13 -11.91
CA PRO A 114 -13.36 -2.55 -13.21
C PRO A 114 -13.66 -1.35 -14.12
N VAL A 115 -13.79 -0.14 -13.55
CA VAL A 115 -14.07 1.11 -14.24
C VAL A 115 -13.02 2.15 -13.82
N LYS A 116 -12.46 2.87 -14.81
CA LYS A 116 -11.52 3.97 -14.54
C LYS A 116 -12.15 5.01 -13.62
N PHE A 117 -11.34 5.63 -12.76
CA PHE A 117 -11.75 6.66 -11.80
C PHE A 117 -12.64 6.18 -10.64
N GLN A 118 -12.93 4.88 -10.54
CA GLN A 118 -13.58 4.32 -9.37
C GLN A 118 -12.54 4.02 -8.29
N LEU A 119 -12.79 4.48 -7.07
CA LEU A 119 -11.99 4.11 -5.91
C LEU A 119 -12.31 2.67 -5.48
N THR A 120 -11.26 1.89 -5.28
CA THR A 120 -11.31 0.50 -4.82
C THR A 120 -10.34 0.33 -3.67
N SER A 121 -10.78 -0.42 -2.66
CA SER A 121 -9.98 -0.82 -1.50
C SER A 121 -10.44 -2.22 -1.11
N VAL A 122 -9.47 -3.12 -0.97
CA VAL A 122 -9.67 -4.53 -0.63
C VAL A 122 -8.70 -4.90 0.49
N ASP A 123 -9.24 -5.50 1.53
CA ASP A 123 -8.43 -6.10 2.60
C ASP A 123 -7.84 -7.42 2.14
N LEU A 124 -6.50 -7.47 2.13
CA LEU A 124 -5.76 -8.67 1.74
C LEU A 124 -5.40 -9.52 2.95
N TRP A 125 -5.06 -8.86 4.06
CA TRP A 125 -4.67 -9.53 5.29
C TRP A 125 -4.88 -8.64 6.50
N ARG A 126 -5.21 -9.24 7.65
CA ARG A 126 -5.28 -8.56 8.94
C ARG A 126 -4.73 -9.49 10.02
N ARG A 127 -4.00 -8.94 10.99
CA ARG A 127 -3.54 -9.70 12.16
C ARG A 127 -4.74 -10.07 13.00
N ASP A 128 -4.84 -11.35 13.37
CA ASP A 128 -5.82 -11.81 14.34
C ASP A 128 -5.52 -11.14 15.69
N VAL A 129 -6.39 -10.21 16.09
CA VAL A 129 -6.41 -9.72 17.46
C VAL A 129 -7.28 -10.71 18.22
N ALA A 130 -6.70 -11.46 19.14
CA ALA A 130 -7.47 -12.31 20.04
C ALA A 130 -8.52 -11.41 20.72
N GLU A 131 -9.80 -11.60 20.40
CA GLU A 131 -10.88 -11.04 21.19
C GLU A 131 -10.67 -11.52 22.63
N ALA A 132 -10.38 -10.58 23.54
CA ALA A 132 -10.42 -10.88 24.96
C ALA A 132 -11.83 -11.43 25.25
N PRO A 133 -11.97 -12.58 25.92
CA PRO A 133 -13.29 -13.11 26.23
C PRO A 133 -14.03 -12.04 27.03
N GLU A 134 -15.19 -11.60 26.52
CA GLU A 134 -16.13 -10.77 27.27
C GLU A 134 -16.24 -11.35 28.68
N SER A 135 -15.77 -10.59 29.67
CA SER A 135 -16.00 -10.92 31.06
C SER A 135 -17.50 -10.87 31.28
N THR A 136 -18.13 -12.03 31.14
CA THR A 136 -19.47 -12.28 31.61
C THR A 136 -19.38 -12.29 33.13
N ASP A 137 -19.40 -11.11 33.72
CA ASP A 137 -19.53 -10.96 35.17
C ASP A 137 -20.92 -11.52 35.53
N PRO A 138 -21.04 -12.59 36.33
CA PRO A 138 -22.34 -13.09 36.73
C PRO A 138 -23.02 -12.03 37.63
N PRO A 139 -24.34 -11.80 37.49
CA PRO A 139 -25.03 -10.82 38.32
C PRO A 139 -24.93 -11.24 39.79
N GLU A 140 -24.39 -10.33 40.61
CA GLU A 140 -24.35 -10.44 42.06
C GLU A 140 -25.78 -10.68 42.60
N PRO A 141 -26.01 -11.70 43.45
CA PRO A 141 -27.35 -11.95 43.96
C PRO A 141 -27.77 -10.79 44.88
N PRO A 142 -29.05 -10.36 44.86
CA PRO A 142 -29.49 -9.29 45.73
C PRO A 142 -29.39 -9.75 47.19
N ASP A 143 -28.70 -8.96 48.00
CA ASP A 143 -28.65 -9.10 49.45
C ASP A 143 -30.06 -9.26 50.01
N ARG A 144 -30.32 -10.41 50.63
CA ARG A 144 -31.56 -10.65 51.37
C ARG A 144 -31.45 -9.94 52.71
N LEU A 145 -32.25 -8.87 52.86
CA LEU A 145 -32.60 -8.26 54.14
C LEU A 145 -33.50 -9.20 54.96
#